data_AF-A0A7T5EVK7-F1
#
_entry.id   AF-A0A7T5EVK7-F1
#
_cell.length_a   1.000
_cell.length_b   1.000
_cell.length_c   1.000
_cell.angle_alpha   90.00
_cell.angle_beta   90.00
_cell.angle_gamma   90.00
#
_symmetry.space_group_name_H-M   'P 1'
#
loop_
_entity.id
_entity.type
_entity.pdbx_description
1 polymer ?
#
loop_
_entity_poly.entity_id
_entity_poly.type
_entity_poly.pdbx_seq_one_letter_code
_entity_poly.pdbx_strand_id
1 'polypeptide(L)' 'MGKLSEINKQYQEIVALNQSEEERDEALAELMKEMERQYQIPVILNPDWEWRNKAVSVMYHVISQSRTVL' A
#
# COMPACT_ATOMS: atom_id res chain seq x y z
N MET A 1 0.12 4.32 -16.76
CA MET A 1 0.11 2.93 -16.26
C MET A 1 1.04 2.89 -15.07
N GLY A 2 0.51 3.00 -13.84
CA GLY A 2 1.32 2.90 -12.63
C GLY A 2 1.80 1.46 -12.46
N LYS A 3 3.11 1.26 -12.46
CA LYS A 3 3.70 -0.08 -12.27
C LYS A 3 3.85 -0.33 -10.78
N LEU A 4 3.63 -1.58 -10.35
CA LEU A 4 3.81 -1.98 -8.95
C LEU A 4 5.22 -1.68 -8.42
N SER A 5 6.22 -1.64 -9.31
CA SER A 5 7.59 -1.20 -9.00
C SER A 5 7.67 0.25 -8.52
N GLU A 6 6.80 1.13 -9.01
CA GLU A 6 6.73 2.54 -8.63
C GLU A 6 6.10 2.70 -7.25
N ILE A 7 5.02 1.96 -6.98
CA ILE A 7 4.42 1.85 -5.64
C ILE A 7 5.46 1.35 -4.63
N ASN A 8 6.21 0.30 -4.99
CA ASN A 8 7.28 -0.19 -4.13
C ASN A 8 8.37 0.86 -3.89
N LYS A 9 8.76 1.61 -4.91
CA LYS A 9 9.73 2.70 -4.76
C LYS A 9 9.21 3.79 -3.80
N GLN A 10 7.97 4.25 -3.98
CA GLN A 10 7.36 5.26 -3.11
C GLN A 10 7.25 4.77 -1.66
N TYR A 11 6.86 3.51 -1.45
CA TYR A 11 6.86 2.89 -0.14
C TYR A 11 8.24 2.92 0.53
N GLN A 12 9.30 2.52 -0.18
CA GLN A 12 10.66 2.55 0.34
C GLN A 12 11.13 3.97 0.69
N GLU A 13 10.75 4.96 -0.13
CA GLU A 13 11.02 6.37 0.15
C GLU A 13 10.31 6.83 1.44
N ILE A 14 9.02 6.53 1.60
CA ILE A 14 8.23 6.90 2.79
C ILE A 14 8.83 6.28 4.07
N VAL A 15 9.25 5.01 4.02
CA VAL A 15 9.83 4.33 5.19
C VAL A 15 11.25 4.79 5.51
N ALA A 16 12.01 5.24 4.50
CA ALA A 16 13.38 5.72 4.69
C ALA A 16 13.45 7.19 5.14
N LEU A 17 12.39 7.97 4.97
CA LEU A 17 12.33 9.36 5.42
C LEU A 17 12.35 9.44 6.96
N ASN A 18 13.16 10.35 7.49
CA ASN A 18 13.20 10.67 8.91
C ASN A 18 12.07 11.64 9.27
N GLN A 19 10.84 11.13 9.25
CA GLN A 19 9.60 11.86 9.56
C GLN A 19 8.94 11.29 10.82
N SER A 20 7.96 12.02 11.37
CA SER A 20 7.18 11.53 12.51
C SER A 20 6.34 10.30 12.13
N GLU A 21 5.91 9.52 13.14
CA GLU A 21 5.05 8.35 12.89
C GLU A 21 3.71 8.74 12.26
N GLU A 22 3.16 9.90 12.62
CA GLU A 22 1.90 10.43 12.08
C GLU A 22 2.03 10.81 10.60
N GLU A 23 3.08 11.55 10.24
CA GLU A 23 3.35 11.92 8.83
C GLU A 23 3.60 10.68 7.96
N ARG A 24 4.34 9.69 8.50
CA ARG A 24 4.55 8.41 7.81
C ARG A 24 3.23 7.67 7.61
N ASP A 25 2.37 7.62 8.62
CA ASP A 25 1.08 6.94 8.51
C ASP A 25 0.19 7.57 7.44
N GLU A 26 0.09 8.90 7.43
CA GLU A 26 -0.68 9.66 6.43
C GLU A 26 -0.16 9.38 5.02
N ALA A 27 1.16 9.40 4.82
CA ALA A 27 1.77 9.10 3.53
C ALA A 27 1.49 7.65 3.06
N LEU A 28 1.56 6.68 3.97
CA LEU A 28 1.22 5.29 3.68
C LEU A 28 -0.28 5.14 3.37
N ALA A 29 -1.16 5.87 4.07
CA ALA A 29 -2.60 5.87 3.82
C ALA A 29 -2.93 6.41 2.42
N GLU A 30 -2.29 7.50 2.00
CA GLU A 30 -2.45 8.04 0.64
C GLU A 30 -1.92 7.07 -0.43
N LEU A 31 -0.80 6.38 -0.15
CA LEU A 31 -0.29 5.36 -1.06
C LEU A 31 -1.27 4.18 -1.21
N MET A 32 -1.93 3.76 -0.11
CA MET A 32 -2.97 2.72 -0.17
C MET A 32 -4.17 3.17 -1.00
N LYS A 33 -4.67 4.41 -0.82
CA LYS A 33 -5.78 4.95 -1.63
C LYS A 33 -5.44 4.94 -3.13
N GLU A 34 -4.20 5.25 -3.47
CA GLU A 34 -3.76 5.20 -4.86
C GLU A 34 -3.76 3.76 -5.40
N MET A 35 -3.29 2.79 -4.60
CA MET A 35 -3.36 1.37 -4.97
C MET A 35 -4.80 0.88 -5.14
N GLU A 36 -5.71 1.26 -4.26
CA GLU A 36 -7.14 0.93 -4.34
C GLU A 36 -7.73 1.40 -5.68
N ARG A 37 -7.44 2.64 -6.06
CA ARG A 37 -7.89 3.23 -7.33
C ARG A 37 -7.25 2.55 -8.55
N GLN A 38 -5.93 2.33 -8.54
CA GLN A 38 -5.21 1.79 -9.69
C GLN A 38 -5.50 0.31 -9.94
N TYR A 39 -5.56 -0.49 -8.89
CA TYR A 39 -5.70 -1.94 -8.98
C TYR A 39 -7.10 -2.45 -8.66
N GLN A 40 -8.06 -1.53 -8.46
CA GLN A 40 -9.45 -1.86 -8.12
C GLN A 40 -9.52 -2.81 -6.93
N ILE A 41 -8.73 -2.50 -5.89
CA ILE A 41 -8.68 -3.31 -4.67
C ILE A 41 -10.05 -3.18 -3.99
N PRO A 42 -10.73 -4.30 -3.71
CA PRO A 42 -12.02 -4.24 -3.03
C PRO A 42 -11.84 -3.81 -1.57
N VAL A 43 -12.80 -3.05 -1.06
CA VAL A 43 -12.86 -2.62 0.35
C VAL A 43 -12.81 -3.83 1.30
N ILE A 44 -13.44 -4.93 0.90
CA ILE A 44 -13.38 -6.21 1.61
C ILE A 44 -12.53 -7.16 0.78
N LEU A 45 -11.30 -7.39 1.22
CA LEU A 45 -10.42 -8.37 0.62
C LEU A 45 -11.02 -9.77 0.80
N ASN A 46 -11.06 -10.52 -0.31
CA ASN A 46 -11.47 -11.91 -0.29
C ASN A 46 -10.37 -12.79 -0.91
N PRO A 47 -10.27 -14.07 -0.51
CA PRO A 47 -9.20 -14.96 -0.95
C PRO A 47 -9.13 -15.13 -2.47
N ASP A 48 -10.25 -15.09 -3.18
CA ASP A 48 -10.29 -15.25 -4.64
C ASP A 48 -9.63 -14.05 -5.35
N TRP A 49 -9.88 -12.83 -4.87
CA TRP A 49 -9.25 -11.64 -5.41
C TRP A 49 -7.75 -11.63 -5.12
N GLU A 50 -7.36 -11.96 -3.89
CA GLU A 50 -5.95 -12.01 -3.49
C GLU A 50 -5.17 -13.06 -4.29
N TRP A 51 -5.76 -14.23 -4.52
CA TRP A 51 -5.15 -15.28 -5.32
C TRP A 51 -4.87 -14.82 -6.75
N ARG A 52 -5.81 -14.08 -7.37
CA ARG A 52 -5.65 -13.52 -8.72
C ARG A 52 -4.68 -12.34 -8.77
N ASN A 53 -4.55 -11.59 -7.68
CA ASN A 53 -3.78 -10.33 -7.62
C ASN A 53 -2.62 -10.41 -6.63
N LYS A 54 -1.99 -11.58 -6.51
CA LYS A 54 -1.03 -11.89 -5.43
C LYS A 54 0.03 -10.82 -5.20
N ALA A 55 0.65 -10.29 -6.25
CA ALA A 55 1.69 -9.27 -6.12
C ALA A 55 1.15 -7.94 -5.56
N VAL A 56 -0.04 -7.52 -6.01
CA VAL A 56 -0.71 -6.31 -5.51
C VAL A 56 -1.16 -6.50 -4.07
N SER A 57 -1.80 -7.64 -3.78
CA SER A 57 -2.25 -7.99 -2.43
C SER A 57 -1.09 -8.01 -1.43
N VAL A 58 0.04 -8.66 -1.77
CA VAL A 58 1.22 -8.68 -0.90
C VAL A 58 1.74 -7.27 -0.64
N MET A 59 1.87 -6.44 -1.67
CA MET A 59 2.34 -5.06 -1.50
C MET A 59 1.37 -4.25 -0.62
N TYR A 60 0.07 -4.40 -0.85
CA TYR A 60 -0.96 -3.71 -0.08
C TYR A 60 -0.92 -4.10 1.40
N HIS A 61 -0.72 -5.38 1.70
CA HIS A 61 -0.53 -5.89 3.06
C HIS A 61 0.75 -5.36 3.71
N VAL A 62 1.86 -5.29 2.97
CA VAL A 62 3.13 -4.71 3.49
C VAL A 62 2.95 -3.25 3.90
N ILE A 63 2.27 -2.45 3.07
CA ILE A 63 2.00 -1.03 3.37
C ILE A 63 1.06 -0.94 4.58
N SER A 64 -0.03 -1.71 4.58
CA SER A 64 -1.00 -1.76 5.69
C SER A 64 -0.34 -2.12 7.03
N GLN A 65 0.55 -3.12 7.06
CA GLN A 65 1.29 -3.52 8.27
C GLN A 65 2.33 -2.50 8.73
N SER A 66 2.76 -1.60 7.85
CA SER A 66 3.72 -0.54 8.17
C SER A 66 3.05 0.70 8.77
N ARG A 67 1.71 0.77 8.69
CA ARG A 67 0.88 1.81 9.30
C ARG A 67 0.75 1.54 10.80
N THR A 68 0.57 2.62 11.56
CA THR A 68 0.52 2.58 13.03
C THR A 68 -0.92 2.67 13.57
N VAL A 69 -1.90 2.96 12.70
CA VAL A 69 -3.32 2.97 13.07
C VAL A 69 -3.82 1.53 13.25
N LEU A 70 -4.03 1.15 14.51
CA LEU A 70 -4.88 0.03 14.94
C LEU A 70 -6.36 0.43 14.88
#